data_AF-A0A416CMG7-F1
#
_entry.id   AF-A0A416CMG7-F1
#
_cell.length_a   1.000
_cell.length_b   1.000
_cell.length_c   1.000
_cell.angle_alpha   90.00
_cell.angle_beta   90.00
_cell.angle_gamma   90.00
#
_symmetry.space_group_name_H-M   'P 1'
#
loop_
_entity.id
_entity.type
_entity.pdbx_description
1 polymer ?
#
loop_
_entity_poly.entity_id
_entity_poly.type
_entity_poly.pdbx_seq_one_letter_code
_entity_poly.pdbx_strand_id
1 'polypeptide(L)' 'MIFQLVCIEPKELTQYKSDMQEAFQKGFEDAFGKTDAVILPEKDIDQSVNAEGCAILALWERGNQK' A
#
# COMPACT_ATOMS: atom_id res chain seq x y z
N MET A 1 -16.20 -4.38 -16.04
CA MET A 1 -15.15 -3.79 -15.19
C MET A 1 -13.87 -4.54 -15.49
N ILE A 2 -12.88 -3.88 -16.07
CA ILE A 2 -11.57 -4.48 -16.34
C ILE A 2 -10.59 -3.84 -15.38
N PHE A 3 -10.11 -4.63 -14.43
CA PHE A 3 -9.04 -4.23 -13.53
C PHE A 3 -7.72 -4.62 -14.15
N GLN A 4 -6.77 -3.69 -14.14
CA GLN A 4 -5.42 -3.96 -14.61
C GLN A 4 -4.44 -3.71 -13.46
N LEU A 5 -3.45 -4.58 -13.33
CA LEU A 5 -2.30 -4.38 -12.45
C LEU A 5 -1.29 -3.50 -13.18
N VAL A 6 -1.00 -2.34 -12.62
CA VAL A 6 0.04 -1.43 -13.11
C VAL A 6 1.15 -1.32 -12.10
N CYS A 7 2.39 -1.29 -12.58
CA CYS A 7 3.51 -0.87 -11.77
C CYS A 7 3.29 0.59 -11.37
N ILE A 8 3.33 0.85 -10.07
CA ILE A 8 3.17 2.21 -9.57
C ILE A 8 4.44 3.03 -9.80
N GLU A 9 4.25 4.32 -10.06
CA GLU A 9 5.36 5.26 -10.18
C GLU A 9 5.88 5.68 -8.79
N PRO A 10 7.14 6.15 -8.68
CA PRO A 10 7.71 6.61 -7.40
C PRO A 10 6.89 7.71 -6.70
N LYS A 11 6.13 8.50 -7.47
CA LYS A 11 5.20 9.52 -6.94
C LYS A 11 4.00 8.91 -6.21
N GLU A 12 3.53 7.75 -6.65
CA GLU A 12 2.41 7.02 -6.04
C GLU A 12 2.88 6.14 -4.88
N LEU A 13 4.18 5.86 -4.80
CA LEU A 13 4.80 5.14 -3.70
C LEU A 13 4.56 5.82 -2.34
N THR A 14 4.57 7.16 -2.30
CA THR A 14 4.22 7.94 -1.11
C THR A 14 2.77 7.69 -0.68
N GLN A 15 1.84 7.65 -1.64
CA GLN A 15 0.43 7.35 -1.35
C GLN A 15 0.27 5.90 -0.89
N TYR A 16 0.91 4.96 -1.58
CA TYR A 16 0.90 3.55 -1.24
C TYR A 16 1.39 3.29 0.20
N LYS A 17 2.47 3.96 0.62
CA LYS A 17 2.98 3.87 2.00
C LYS A 17 1.92 4.31 3.00
N SER A 18 1.29 5.46 2.76
CA SER A 18 0.26 6.00 3.65
C SER A 18 -0.98 5.09 3.71
N ASP A 19 -1.42 4.58 2.56
CA ASP A 19 -2.59 3.70 2.44
C ASP A 19 -2.31 2.34 3.12
N MET A 20 -1.12 1.78 2.92
CA MET A 20 -0.70 0.56 3.62
C MET A 20 -0.69 0.78 5.11
N GLN A 21 -0.01 1.82 5.59
CA GLN A 21 0.08 2.10 7.02
C GLN A 21 -1.32 2.25 7.64
N GLU A 22 -2.23 2.97 6.98
CA GLU A 22 -3.60 3.12 7.47
C GLU A 22 -4.38 1.79 7.47
N ALA A 23 -4.28 1.00 6.39
CA ALA A 23 -4.96 -0.28 6.28
C ALA A 23 -4.46 -1.29 7.33
N PHE A 24 -3.15 -1.35 7.53
CA PHE A 24 -2.54 -2.20 8.55
C PHE A 24 -2.86 -1.72 9.97
N GLN A 25 -2.86 -0.40 10.21
CA GLN A 25 -3.26 0.17 11.50
C GLN A 25 -4.71 -0.19 11.82
N LYS A 26 -5.64 0.06 10.90
CA LYS A 26 -7.05 -0.30 11.07
C LYS A 26 -7.26 -1.80 11.27
N GLY A 27 -6.59 -2.63 10.45
CA GLY A 27 -6.67 -4.09 10.58
C GLY A 27 -6.12 -4.59 11.91
N PHE A 28 -5.05 -3.97 12.42
CA PHE A 28 -4.52 -4.27 13.74
C PHE A 28 -5.46 -3.81 14.85
N GLU A 29 -6.00 -2.58 14.78
CA GLU A 29 -6.94 -2.07 15.77
C GLU A 29 -8.23 -2.89 15.84
N ASP A 30 -8.70 -3.40 14.71
CA ASP A 30 -9.87 -4.29 14.63
C ASP A 30 -9.59 -5.67 15.26
N ALA A 31 -8.40 -6.23 15.03
CA ALA A 31 -8.04 -7.58 15.52
C ALA A 31 -7.48 -7.62 16.96
N PHE A 32 -6.72 -6.59 17.37
CA PHE A 32 -5.95 -6.55 18.61
C PHE A 32 -6.32 -5.37 19.53
N GLY A 33 -7.08 -4.39 19.05
CA GLY A 33 -7.45 -3.18 19.79
C GLY A 33 -6.49 -2.01 19.58
N LYS A 34 -6.83 -0.86 20.17
CA LYS A 34 -6.07 0.39 20.03
C LYS A 34 -4.62 0.21 20.48
N THR A 35 -3.71 0.65 19.63
CA THR A 35 -2.27 0.65 19.89
C THR A 35 -1.71 2.04 19.62
N ASP A 36 -0.89 2.56 20.52
CA ASP A 36 -0.12 3.80 20.32
C ASP A 36 1.10 3.57 19.41
N ALA A 37 1.43 2.31 19.11
CA ALA A 37 2.49 1.99 18.18
C ALA A 37 2.01 2.14 16.74
N VAL A 38 2.82 2.80 15.91
CA VAL A 38 2.62 2.84 14.47
C VAL A 38 2.83 1.45 13.90
N ILE A 39 1.76 0.84 13.37
CA ILE A 39 1.83 -0.45 12.70
C ILE A 39 2.35 -0.22 11.28
N LEU A 40 3.45 -0.91 10.95
CA LEU A 40 4.12 -0.83 9.66
C LEU A 40 4.64 0.59 9.33
N PRO A 41 5.65 1.10 10.06
CA PRO A 41 6.23 2.40 9.79
C PRO A 41 6.84 2.49 8.38
N GLU A 42 6.90 3.70 7.82
CA GLU A 42 7.40 3.92 6.45
C GLU A 42 8.78 3.31 6.17
N LYS A 43 9.65 3.21 7.19
CA LYS A 43 10.96 2.55 7.07
C LYS A 43 10.84 1.08 6.69
N ASP A 44 9.91 0.35 7.29
CA ASP A 44 9.71 -1.07 7.02
C ASP A 44 9.08 -1.27 5.63
N ILE A 45 8.20 -0.35 5.22
CA ILE A 45 7.63 -0.34 3.87
C ILE A 45 8.72 -0.04 2.84
N ASP A 46 9.54 0.99 3.06
CA ASP A 46 10.64 1.35 2.16
C ASP A 46 11.64 0.20 1.99
N GLN A 47 12.00 -0.45 3.10
CA GLN A 47 12.88 -1.61 3.07
C GLN A 47 12.26 -2.79 2.32
N SER A 48 10.95 -3.01 2.46
CA SER A 48 10.23 -4.06 1.73
C SER A 48 10.14 -3.75 0.23
N VAL A 49 9.94 -2.49 -0.12
CA VAL A 49 9.83 -2.00 -1.50
C VAL A 49 11.18 -2.02 -2.22
N ASN A 50 12.23 -1.62 -1.53
CA ASN A 50 13.58 -1.55 -2.07
C ASN A 50 14.30 -2.92 -2.05
N ALA A 51 13.65 -3.97 -1.55
CA ALA A 51 14.16 -5.32 -1.60
C ALA A 51 14.16 -5.86 -3.04
N GLU A 52 15.24 -6.56 -3.42
CA GLU A 52 15.34 -7.21 -4.73
C GLU A 52 14.18 -8.21 -4.94
N GLY A 53 13.47 -8.04 -6.05
CA GLY A 53 12.30 -8.88 -6.41
C GLY A 53 10.96 -8.36 -5.91
N CYS A 54 10.92 -7.21 -5.22
CA CYS A 54 9.65 -6.58 -4.85
C CYS A 54 9.03 -5.84 -6.04
N ALA A 55 7.77 -6.14 -6.34
CA ALA A 55 7.00 -5.46 -7.36
C ALA A 55 5.74 -4.89 -6.72
N ILE A 56 5.63 -3.57 -6.68
CA ILE A 56 4.42 -2.91 -6.21
C ILE A 56 3.48 -2.71 -7.39
N LEU A 57 2.29 -3.29 -7.26
CA LEU A 57 1.26 -3.22 -8.26
C LEU A 57 0.03 -2.54 -7.66
N ALA A 58 -0.46 -1.49 -8.31
CA ALA A 58 -1.77 -0.94 -8.03
C ALA A 58 -2.80 -1.61 -8.94
N LEU A 59 -3.94 -1.95 -8.37
CA LEU A 59 -5.10 -2.39 -9.12
C LEU A 59 -5.87 -1.14 -9.57
N TRP A 60 -5.83 -0.83 -10.86
CA TRP A 60 -6.52 0.33 -11.40
C TRP A 60 -7.76 -0.13 -12.16
N GLU A 61 -8.91 0.48 -11.88
CA GLU A 61 -10.12 0.27 -12.66
C GLU A 61 -10.00 1.12 -13.93
N ARG A 62 -9.81 0.49 -15.10
CA ARG A 62 -10.00 1.21 -16.36
C ARG A 62 -11.49 1.45 -16.53
N GLY A 63 -11.95 2.62 -16.11
CA GLY A 63 -13.21 3.18 -16.56
C GLY A 63 -13.19 3.20 -18.09
N ASN A 64 -14.20 2.60 -18.73
CA ASN A 64 -14.39 2.58 -20.18
C ASN A 64 -14.20 4.00 -20.71
N GLN A 65 -13.01 4.32 -21.22
CA GLN A 65 -12.80 5.48 -22.06
C GLN A 65 -13.49 5.15 -23.38
N LYS A 66 -14.75 5.55 -23.48
CA LYS A 66 -15.43 5.72 -24.76
C LYS A 66 -14.77 6.86 -25.52
#